data_AF-A0A2T0XX59-F1
#
_entry.id   AF-A0A2T0XX59-F1
#
_cell.length_a   1.000
_cell.length_b   1.000
_cell.length_c   1.000
_cell.angle_alpha   90.00
_cell.angle_beta   90.00
_cell.angle_gamma   90.00
#
_symmetry.space_group_name_H-M   'P 1'
#
loop_
_entity.id
_entity.type
_entity.pdbx_description
1 polymer ?
#
loop_
_entity_poly.entity_id
_entity_poly.type
_entity_poly.pdbx_seq_one_letter_code
_entity_poly.pdbx_strand_id
1 'polypeptide(L)' 'MTSVRGETRTVLTCTAEEFLVNAQLDAYELDAQQGDPRVYSQNWERRIPRDLV' A
#
# COMPACT_ATOMS: atom_id res chain seq x y z
N MET A 1 3.92 -26.07 -3.80
CA MET A 1 3.06 -25.13 -3.07
C MET A 1 3.57 -23.75 -3.41
N THR A 2 2.81 -22.99 -4.19
CA THR A 2 3.18 -21.61 -4.51
C THR A 2 2.94 -20.73 -3.28
N SER A 3 3.92 -19.91 -2.90
CA SER A 3 3.79 -18.94 -1.80
C SER A 3 3.56 -17.54 -2.36
N VAL A 4 2.89 -16.68 -1.60
CA VAL A 4 2.66 -15.27 -1.96
C VAL A 4 3.24 -14.36 -0.87
N ARG A 5 4.00 -13.34 -1.26
CA ARG A 5 4.48 -12.26 -0.38
C ARG A 5 3.69 -10.99 -0.65
N GLY A 6 3.07 -10.44 0.39
CA GLY A 6 2.45 -9.12 0.35
C GLY A 6 3.42 -8.03 0.82
N GLU A 7 3.41 -6.88 0.15
CA GLU A 7 4.14 -5.68 0.56
C GLU A 7 3.18 -4.49 0.63
N THR A 8 3.21 -3.77 1.76
CA THR A 8 2.39 -2.58 1.99
C THR A 8 3.26 -1.37 2.22
N ARG A 9 2.91 -0.25 1.59
CA ARG A 9 3.51 1.06 1.87
C ARG A 9 2.42 2.08 2.14
N THR A 10 2.54 2.82 3.23
CA THR A 10 1.62 3.89 3.59
C THR A 10 2.40 5.16 3.89
N VAL A 11 2.04 6.24 3.21
CA VAL A 11 2.56 7.58 3.46
C VAL A 11 1.42 8.43 4.00
N LEU A 12 1.63 8.93 5.22
CA LEU A 12 0.75 9.90 5.86
C LEU A 12 1.41 11.28 5.80
N THR A 13 0.71 12.24 5.20
CA THR A 13 1.06 13.66 5.27
C THR A 13 -0.10 14.45 5.85
N CYS A 14 0.14 15.71 6.22
CA CYS A 14 -0.83 16.54 6.91
C CYS A 14 -0.89 17.92 6.27
N THR A 15 -2.09 18.46 6.14
CA THR A 15 -2.35 19.88 5.89
C THR A 15 -2.81 20.56 7.18
N ALA A 16 -3.22 21.83 7.11
CA ALA A 16 -3.85 22.50 8.24
C ALA A 16 -5.14 21.79 8.69
N GLU A 17 -5.90 21.21 7.75
CA GLU A 17 -7.28 20.75 7.96
C GLU A 17 -7.48 19.25 7.74
N GLU A 18 -6.53 18.56 7.11
CA GLU A 18 -6.69 17.16 6.70
C GLU A 18 -5.42 16.33 6.95
N PHE A 19 -5.63 15.04 7.18
CA PHE A 19 -4.62 14.00 6.97
C PHE A 19 -4.79 13.39 5.59
N LEU A 20 -3.70 13.30 4.83
CA LEU A 20 -3.65 12.72 3.51
C LEU A 20 -2.93 11.37 3.60
N VAL A 21 -3.65 10.29 3.29
CA VAL A 21 -3.13 8.92 3.28
C VAL A 21 -2.96 8.47 1.84
N ASN A 22 -1.74 8.12 1.47
CA ASN A 22 -1.43 7.43 0.22
C ASN A 22 -0.98 6.00 0.56
N ALA A 23 -1.71 5.00 0.10
CA ALA A 23 -1.45 3.62 0.43
C ALA A 23 -1.31 2.75 -0.82
N GLN A 24 -0.41 1.78 -0.72
CA GLN A 24 -0.03 0.83 -1.75
C GLN A 24 -0.02 -0.57 -1.15
N LEU A 25 -0.57 -1.52 -1.89
CA LEU A 25 -0.52 -2.95 -1.63
C LEU A 25 -0.08 -3.66 -2.91
N ASP A 26 1.07 -4.32 -2.85
CA ASP A 26 1.55 -5.21 -3.89
C ASP A 26 1.58 -6.66 -3.38
N ALA A 27 1.35 -7.62 -4.27
CA ALA A 27 1.57 -9.04 -3.97
C ALA A 27 2.43 -9.68 -5.05
N TYR A 28 3.35 -10.53 -4.61
CA TYR A 28 4.32 -11.23 -5.45
C TYR A 28 4.16 -12.73 -5.28
N GLU A 29 4.08 -13.45 -6.39
CA GLU A 29 4.16 -14.91 -6.39
C GLU A 29 5.62 -15.31 -6.26
N LEU A 30 5.97 -16.14 -5.28
CA LEU A 30 7.36 -16.54 -5.06
C LEU A 30 7.63 -17.87 -5.80
N ASP A 31 8.44 -17.81 -6.85
CA ASP A 31 8.90 -18.99 -7.58
C ASP A 31 10.43 -19.07 -7.58
N ALA A 32 10.96 -20.18 -7.04
CA ALA A 32 12.40 -20.41 -6.93
C ALA A 32 13.12 -20.52 -8.30
N GLN A 33 12.39 -20.75 -9.39
CA GLN A 33 12.90 -20.88 -10.76
C GLN A 33 12.62 -19.63 -11.62
N GLN A 34 11.52 -18.91 -11.35
CA GLN A 34 11.07 -17.78 -12.19
C GLN A 34 11.18 -16.40 -11.51
N GLY A 35 11.65 -16.34 -10.26
CA GLY A 35 11.72 -15.11 -9.47
C GLY A 35 10.37 -14.76 -8.84
N ASP A 36 10.22 -13.49 -8.47
CA ASP A 36 9.06 -13.00 -7.72
C ASP A 36 8.18 -12.07 -8.58
N PRO A 37 7.41 -12.54 -9.59
CA PRO A 37 6.56 -11.66 -10.38
C PRO A 37 5.47 -11.03 -9.52
N ARG A 38 5.19 -9.73 -9.77
CA ARG A 38 4.08 -9.03 -9.14
C ARG A 38 2.75 -9.49 -9.75
N VAL A 39 1.88 -10.06 -8.93
CA VAL A 39 0.57 -10.62 -9.34
C VAL A 39 -0.62 -9.74 -8.92
N TYR A 40 -0.41 -8.83 -7.97
CA TYR A 40 -1.42 -7.86 -7.56
C TYR A 40 -0.77 -6.51 -7.26
N SER A 41 -1.47 -5.43 -7.59
CA SER A 41 -1.07 -4.06 -7.25
C SER A 41 -2.30 -3.19 -7.10
N GLN A 42 -2.45 -2.56 -5.94
CA GLN A 42 -3.52 -1.61 -5.67
C GLN A 42 -2.98 -0.40 -4.92
N ASN A 43 -3.35 0.78 -5.41
CA ASN A 43 -3.10 2.04 -4.74
C ASN A 43 -4.43 2.70 -4.41
N TRP A 44 -4.49 3.38 -3.26
CA TRP A 44 -5.63 4.20 -2.91
C TRP A 44 -5.20 5.44 -2.12
N GLU A 45 -6.04 6.46 -2.22
CA GLU A 45 -5.88 7.72 -1.51
C GLU A 45 -7.08 7.93 -0.59
N ARG A 46 -6.82 8.47 0.60
CA ARG A 46 -7.87 8.85 1.53
C ARG A 46 -7.53 10.17 2.19
N ARG A 47 -8.53 11.05 2.28
CA ARG A 47 -8.46 12.30 3.04
C ARG A 47 -9.29 12.14 4.30
N ILE A 48 -8.74 12.55 5.44
CA ILE A 48 -9.41 12.47 6.74
C ILE A 48 -9.40 13.88 7.34
N PRO A 49 -10.57 14.53 7.51
CA PRO A 49 -10.64 15.82 8.17
C PRO A 49 -10.07 15.77 9.58
N ARG A 50 -9.39 16.84 9.98
CA ARG A 50 -8.87 17.02 11.34
C ARG A 50 -9.97 17.53 12.25
N ASP A 51 -10.01 16.98 13.45
CA ASP A 51 -10.78 17.55 14.54
C ASP A 51 -9.93 18.64 15.20
N LEU A 52 -10.25 19.89 14.92
CA LEU A 52 -9.52 21.07 15.42
C LEU A 52 -10.17 21.51 16.74
N VAL A 53 -9.37 21.67 17.81
CA VAL A 53 -9.82 22.01 19.17
C VAL A 53 -10.11 23.50 19.38
#